data_AF-A0AAV4NV88-F1
#
_entry.id   AF-A0AAV4NV88-F1
#
_cell.length_a   1.000
_cell.length_b   1.000
_cell.length_c   1.000
_cell.angle_alpha   90.00
_cell.angle_beta   90.00
_cell.angle_gamma   90.00
#
_symmetry.space_group_name_H-M   'P 1'
#
loop_
_entity.id
_entity.type
_entity.pdbx_description
1 polymer ?
#
loop_
_entity_poly.entity_id
_entity_poly.type
_entity_poly.pdbx_seq_one_letter_code
_entity_poly.pdbx_strand_id
1 'polypeptide(L)'
;MVGQKKLKFPNLTNSVTKWMTAMVQCNIVRRQPMKTELSKGKYGYVDPNGTYREVEYNADENGYHVKILSNEPGITNQNSADVVYVVKGSPSA
;
A
#
# COMPACT_ATOMS: atom_id res chain seq x y z
N MET A 1 -17.06 -17.52 4.53
CA MET A 1 -16.46 -17.66 5.87
C MET A 1 -15.99 -19.10 6.03
N VAL A 2 -14.71 -19.39 5.76
CA VAL A 2 -14.19 -20.76 5.83
C VAL A 2 -13.50 -20.95 7.17
N GLY A 3 -14.08 -21.81 8.01
CA GLY A 3 -13.69 -22.01 9.40
C GLY A 3 -12.28 -22.59 9.55
N GLN A 4 -11.49 -21.96 10.41
CA GLN A 4 -10.22 -22.49 10.87
C GLN A 4 -10.50 -23.71 11.75
N LYS A 5 -10.34 -24.93 11.22
CA LYS A 5 -10.32 -26.13 12.07
C LYS A 5 -9.03 -26.10 12.89
N LYS A 6 -9.16 -25.72 14.16
CA LYS A 6 -8.08 -25.70 15.15
C LYS A 6 -7.61 -27.15 15.36
N LEU A 7 -6.59 -27.59 14.64
CA LEU A 7 -5.99 -28.91 14.82
C LEU A 7 -5.35 -28.95 16.22
N LYS A 8 -5.88 -29.81 17.10
CA LYS A 8 -5.41 -29.94 18.49
C LYS A 8 -4.23 -30.90 18.49
N PHE A 9 -3.01 -30.39 18.67
CA PHE A 9 -1.81 -31.22 18.79
C PHE A 9 -1.76 -31.87 20.18
N PRO A 10 -1.50 -33.18 20.30
CA PRO A 10 -1.34 -33.83 21.60
C PRO A 10 -0.05 -33.37 22.31
N ASN A 11 -0.12 -33.25 23.64
CA ASN A 11 1.03 -32.90 24.50
C ASN A 11 2.06 -34.04 24.50
N LEU A 12 3.13 -33.90 23.72
CA LEU A 12 4.26 -34.82 23.70
C LEU A 12 5.36 -34.28 24.64
N THR A 13 5.70 -35.06 25.67
CA THR A 13 6.47 -34.60 26.84
C THR A 13 7.99 -34.80 26.74
N ASN A 14 8.53 -35.22 25.59
CA ASN A 14 9.96 -35.57 25.46
C ASN A 14 10.68 -34.82 24.34
N SER A 15 11.92 -34.41 24.64
CA SER A 15 12.74 -33.49 23.83
C SER A 15 12.99 -33.97 22.40
N VAL A 16 13.12 -35.28 22.17
CA VAL A 16 13.46 -35.86 20.85
C VAL A 16 12.29 -35.76 19.85
N THR A 17 11.05 -35.97 20.31
CA THR A 17 9.84 -35.90 19.46
C THR A 17 9.49 -34.46 19.06
N LYS A 18 9.92 -33.48 19.87
CA LYS A 18 9.73 -32.04 19.59
C LYS A 18 10.56 -31.58 18.39
N TRP A 19 11.80 -32.08 18.24
CA TRP A 19 12.67 -31.73 17.11
C TRP A 19 12.22 -32.39 15.80
N MET A 20 11.82 -33.66 15.83
CA MET A 20 11.23 -34.33 14.65
C MET A 20 9.93 -33.63 14.20
N THR A 21 9.08 -33.21 15.13
CA THR A 21 7.86 -32.42 14.80
C THR A 21 8.23 -31.04 14.24
N ALA A 22 9.22 -30.35 14.81
CA ALA A 22 9.67 -29.05 14.29
C ALA A 22 10.22 -29.14 12.86
N MET A 23 10.90 -30.24 12.50
CA MET A 23 11.39 -30.46 11.13
C MET A 23 10.28 -30.82 10.15
N VAL A 24 9.24 -31.55 10.57
CA VAL A 24 8.05 -31.80 9.73
C VAL A 24 7.15 -30.55 9.61
N GLN A 25 7.13 -29.68 10.63
CA GLN A 25 6.35 -28.43 10.63
C GLN A 25 6.98 -27.34 9.74
N CYS A 26 8.29 -27.39 9.47
CA CYS A 26 8.99 -26.40 8.65
C CYS A 26 8.82 -26.63 7.13
N ASN A 27 8.35 -27.79 6.68
CA ASN A 27 8.11 -28.03 5.24
C ASN A 27 6.71 -27.54 4.77
N ILE A 28 5.92 -27.00 5.69
CA ILE A 28 4.67 -26.28 5.42
C ILE A 28 4.88 -24.82 5.88
N VAL A 29 6.05 -24.24 5.55
CA VAL A 29 6.25 -22.79 5.68
C VAL A 29 5.34 -22.13 4.66
N ARG A 30 4.24 -21.60 5.21
CA ARG A 30 3.21 -20.79 4.58
C ARG A 30 3.75 -20.08 3.34
N ARG A 31 3.28 -20.48 2.16
CA ARG A 31 3.24 -19.57 1.02
C ARG A 31 2.37 -18.39 1.46
N GLN A 32 2.97 -17.36 2.04
CA GLN A 32 2.31 -16.07 2.05
C GLN A 32 2.17 -15.70 0.57
N PRO A 33 0.96 -15.43 0.06
CA PRO A 33 0.87 -14.85 -1.27
C PRO A 33 1.73 -13.60 -1.23
N MET A 34 2.72 -13.54 -2.14
CA MET A 34 3.58 -12.38 -2.29
C MET A 34 2.65 -11.17 -2.31
N LYS A 35 2.72 -10.32 -1.28
CA LYS A 35 1.88 -9.12 -1.22
C LYS A 35 2.29 -8.30 -2.44
N THR A 36 1.52 -8.40 -3.52
CA THR A 36 1.65 -7.53 -4.67
C THR A 36 1.20 -6.18 -4.18
N GLU A 37 2.13 -5.41 -3.60
CA GLU A 37 1.83 -4.04 -3.26
C GLU A 37 1.58 -3.33 -4.58
N LEU A 38 0.29 -3.15 -4.87
CA LEU A 38 -0.24 -2.03 -5.64
C LEU A 38 0.62 -0.82 -5.27
N SER A 39 1.48 -0.39 -6.18
CA SER A 39 2.52 0.59 -5.88
C SER A 39 1.82 1.93 -5.65
N LYS A 40 1.81 2.37 -4.40
CA LYS A 40 1.19 3.62 -3.96
C LYS A 40 2.21 4.51 -3.30
N GLY A 41 2.11 5.80 -3.54
CA GLY A 41 3.02 6.77 -2.97
C GLY A 41 2.50 8.18 -3.08
N LYS A 42 3.07 9.06 -2.27
CA LYS A 42 2.82 10.49 -2.34
C LYS A 42 4.12 11.25 -2.23
N TYR A 43 4.25 12.32 -2.99
CA TYR A 43 5.30 13.31 -2.80
C TYR A 43 4.72 14.70 -2.96
N GLY A 44 5.38 15.70 -2.38
CA GLY A 44 4.95 17.07 -2.52
C GLY A 44 5.97 18.04 -1.94
N TYR A 45 5.74 19.31 -2.23
CA TYR A 45 6.51 20.42 -1.68
C TYR A 45 5.57 21.56 -1.31
N VAL A 46 6.08 22.42 -0.42
CA VAL A 46 5.51 23.73 -0.10
C VAL A 46 6.65 24.73 -0.21
N ASP A 47 6.44 25.82 -0.94
CA ASP A 47 7.40 26.91 -1.04
C ASP A 47 7.21 27.95 0.09
N PRO A 48 8.16 28.87 0.31
CA PRO A 48 8.03 29.90 1.35
C PRO A 48 6.85 30.86 1.16
N ASN A 49 6.30 30.93 -0.06
CA ASN A 49 5.16 31.80 -0.40
C ASN A 49 3.81 31.10 -0.15
N GLY A 50 3.80 29.85 0.36
CA GLY A 50 2.59 29.08 0.62
C GLY A 50 1.99 28.39 -0.61
N THR A 51 2.70 28.43 -1.73
CA THR A 51 2.41 27.62 -2.92
C THR A 51 2.82 26.18 -2.66
N TYR A 52 1.97 25.22 -3.02
CA TYR A 52 2.25 23.82 -2.82
C TYR A 52 1.79 22.97 -4.00
N ARG A 53 2.42 21.81 -4.12
CA ARG A 53 1.96 20.71 -4.96
C ARG A 53 2.11 19.41 -4.19
N GLU A 54 1.04 18.64 -4.12
CA GLU A 54 1.03 17.27 -3.64
C GLU A 54 0.57 16.36 -4.78
N VAL A 55 1.29 15.26 -5.00
CA VAL A 55 0.95 14.27 -6.00
C VAL A 55 0.86 12.89 -5.36
N GLU A 56 -0.30 12.25 -5.54
CA GLU A 56 -0.58 10.90 -5.12
C GLU A 56 -0.65 9.98 -6.34
N TYR A 57 0.07 8.87 -6.28
CA TYR A 57 0.17 7.86 -7.34
C TYR A 57 -0.38 6.55 -6.85
N ASN A 58 -1.23 5.93 -7.67
CA ASN A 58 -1.81 4.63 -7.41
C ASN A 58 -1.66 3.76 -8.67
N ALA A 59 -0.91 2.67 -8.57
CA ALA A 59 -0.87 1.65 -9.62
C ALA A 59 -1.79 0.48 -9.23
N ASP A 60 -2.80 0.20 -10.06
CA ASP A 60 -3.71 -0.93 -9.90
C ASP A 60 -3.94 -1.72 -11.20
N GLU A 61 -4.86 -2.69 -11.16
CA GLU A 61 -5.16 -3.56 -12.30
C GLU A 61 -5.66 -2.78 -13.54
N ASN A 62 -6.21 -1.58 -13.34
CA ASN A 62 -6.70 -0.70 -14.39
C ASN A 62 -5.62 0.24 -14.95
N GLY A 63 -4.44 0.30 -14.34
CA GLY A 63 -3.30 1.09 -14.82
C GLY A 63 -2.73 2.02 -13.76
N TYR A 64 -2.25 3.19 -14.22
CA TYR A 64 -1.60 4.19 -13.37
C TYR A 64 -2.49 5.42 -13.22
N HIS A 65 -2.93 5.65 -11.98
CA HIS A 65 -3.80 6.75 -11.61
C HIS A 65 -3.02 7.79 -10.82
N VAL A 66 -3.26 9.07 -11.14
CA VAL A 66 -2.57 10.19 -10.47
C VAL A 66 -3.56 11.22 -9.98
N LYS A 67 -3.39 11.67 -8.74
CA LYS A 67 -4.12 12.82 -8.20
C LYS A 67 -3.16 13.91 -7.82
N ILE A 68 -3.33 15.10 -8.41
CA ILE A 68 -2.50 16.28 -8.15
C ILE A 68 -3.34 17.30 -7.39
N LEU A 69 -2.88 17.71 -6.21
CA LEU A 69 -3.44 18.82 -5.45
C LEU A 69 -2.46 20.00 -5.51
N SER A 70 -2.89 21.14 -6.05
CA SER A 70 -2.03 22.32 -6.20
C SER A 70 -2.82 23.62 -6.03
N ASN A 71 -2.16 24.67 -5.57
CA ASN A 71 -2.66 26.06 -5.57
C ASN A 71 -1.80 26.98 -6.46
N GLU A 72 -0.99 26.39 -7.35
CA GLU A 72 -0.11 27.14 -8.23
C GLU A 72 -0.90 28.01 -9.22
N PRO A 73 -0.49 29.29 -9.41
CA PRO A 73 -1.14 30.17 -10.35
C PRO A 73 -1.00 29.63 -11.79
N GLY A 74 -2.10 29.65 -12.53
CA GLY A 74 -2.13 29.20 -13.93
C GLY A 74 -2.40 27.70 -14.13
N ILE A 75 -2.50 26.90 -13.07
CA ILE A 75 -3.08 25.56 -13.19
C ILE A 75 -4.61 25.66 -13.23
N THR A 76 -5.20 24.92 -14.15
CA THR A 76 -6.66 24.75 -14.27
C THR A 76 -7.01 23.28 -14.06
N ASN A 77 -8.27 22.97 -13.70
CA ASN A 77 -8.75 21.59 -13.52
C ASN A 77 -8.94 20.88 -14.88
N GLN A 78 -7.88 20.84 -15.70
CA GLN A 78 -7.85 20.16 -16.98
C GLN A 78 -7.27 18.76 -16.76
N ASN A 79 -8.16 17.82 -16.42
CA ASN A 79 -7.78 16.43 -16.28
C ASN A 79 -7.27 15.90 -17.62
N SER A 80 -6.07 15.33 -17.62
CA SER A 80 -5.47 14.70 -18.80
C SER A 80 -5.41 13.20 -18.58
N ALA A 81 -6.04 12.44 -19.47
CA ALA A 81 -6.13 10.98 -19.36
C ALA A 81 -6.60 10.53 -17.95
N ASP A 82 -5.75 9.80 -17.23
CA ASP A 82 -6.02 9.23 -15.90
C ASP A 82 -5.45 10.09 -14.74
N VAL A 83 -5.24 11.38 -15.02
CA VAL A 83 -4.74 12.36 -14.05
C VAL A 83 -5.87 13.28 -13.62
N VAL A 84 -6.13 13.31 -12.32
CA VAL A 84 -7.10 14.22 -11.70
C VAL A 84 -6.35 15.40 -11.08
N TYR A 85 -6.65 16.61 -11.59
CA TYR A 85 -6.19 17.86 -10.99
C TYR A 85 -7.24 18.37 -9.99
N VAL A 86 -6.77 18.74 -8.81
CA VAL A 86 -7.54 19.41 -7.76
C VAL A 86 -6.87 20.74 -7.49
N VAL A 87 -7.39 21.78 -8.14
CA VAL A 87 -6.88 23.14 -8.00
C VAL A 87 -7.54 23.82 -6.80
N LYS A 88 -6.74 24.27 -5.83
CA LYS A 88 -7.19 25.19 -4.78
C LYS A 88 -6.87 26.63 -5.19
N GLY A 89 -7.64 27.59 -4.67
CA GLY A 89 -7.38 29.01 -4.91
C GLY A 89 -5.94 29.38 -4.55
N SER A 90 -5.32 30.22 -5.37
CA SER A 90 -3.95 30.70 -5.13
C SER A 90 -3.83 31.31 -3.74
N PRO A 91 -2.67 31.15 -3.07
CA PRO A 91 -2.47 31.74 -1.75
C PRO A 91 -2.64 33.26 -1.87
N SER A 92 -3.46 33.85 -0.99
CA SER A 92 -3.55 35.30 -0.88
C SER A 92 -2.17 35.83 -0.49
N ALA A 93 -1.56 36.62 -1.36
CA ALA A 93 -0.33 37.36 -1.08
C ALA A 93 -0.56 38.43 0.01
#